data_AF-A0A935HQN0-F1
#
_entry.id   AF-A0A935HQN0-F1
#
_cell.length_a   1.000
_cell.length_b   1.000
_cell.length_c   1.000
_cell.angle_alpha   90.00
_cell.angle_beta   90.00
_cell.angle_gamma   90.00
#
_symmetry.space_group_name_H-M   'P 1'
#
loop_
_entity.id
_entity.type
_entity.pdbx_description
1 polymer ?
#
loop_
_entity_poly.entity_id
_entity_poly.type
_entity_poly.pdbx_seq_one_letter_code
_entity_poly.pdbx_strand_id
1 'polypeptide(L)'
;MVLNALPDVPGGLLNALTDFVANGGSVAVFPPAQGDASRYAELFGALGAAAPTKLDTGAVRVDRIDLEEPFYRAIFQTMPRNVELPVARERWNIRPAPGSDVLLRLQDGSPYLARTMRGKGSVYLCAAPLAESASNLTRHSLFATSLLRMAELSRPMGALYHTIGDEASIPLETATPTDEPPHLKGPEGLDLVPEVRRTASRTELLLHDQDLPDGPYFITSGTDTLSAVALNLARRESDLQAFTGDELRALLTERGLTTFSVLEGGSEDLSLRLNELDQGRKLWKWFILFALLFLAAEVFLIRYVR
;
A
#
# COMPACT_ATOMS: atom_id res chain seq x y z
N MET A 1 -16.70 5.92 -12.66
CA MET A 1 -17.20 5.67 -14.04
C MET A 1 -18.45 4.82 -13.98
N VAL A 2 -19.43 5.04 -14.88
CA VAL A 2 -20.69 4.29 -14.92
C VAL A 2 -20.84 3.63 -16.29
N LEU A 3 -21.00 2.31 -16.30
CA LEU A 3 -21.31 1.51 -17.48
C LEU A 3 -22.80 1.16 -17.44
N ASN A 4 -23.54 1.61 -18.45
CA ASN A 4 -24.98 1.38 -18.53
C ASN A 4 -25.32 0.70 -19.86
N ALA A 5 -25.96 -0.46 -19.77
CA ALA A 5 -26.61 -1.15 -20.88
C ALA A 5 -25.75 -1.33 -22.14
N LEU A 6 -24.46 -1.65 -21.97
CA LEU A 6 -23.61 -1.99 -23.11
C LEU A 6 -24.07 -3.33 -23.71
N PRO A 7 -24.27 -3.43 -25.04
CA PRO A 7 -24.67 -4.69 -25.66
C PRO A 7 -23.54 -5.72 -25.70
N ASP A 8 -22.30 -5.24 -25.71
CA ASP A 8 -21.08 -6.03 -25.70
C ASP A 8 -19.94 -5.21 -25.06
N VAL A 9 -18.93 -5.89 -24.53
CA VAL A 9 -17.74 -5.26 -23.94
C VAL A 9 -16.52 -5.68 -24.74
N PRO A 10 -16.02 -4.82 -25.64
CA PRO A 10 -14.80 -5.10 -26.39
C PRO A 10 -13.61 -5.33 -25.46
N GLY A 11 -12.70 -6.25 -25.82
CA GLY A 11 -11.52 -6.57 -24.99
C GLY A 11 -10.63 -5.37 -24.68
N GLY A 12 -10.52 -4.40 -25.60
CA GLY A 12 -9.80 -3.15 -25.33
C GLY A 12 -10.43 -2.30 -24.21
N LEU A 13 -11.77 -2.25 -24.16
CA LEU A 13 -12.49 -1.60 -23.06
C LEU A 13 -12.27 -2.39 -21.77
N LEU A 14 -12.40 -3.72 -21.80
CA LEU A 14 -12.19 -4.58 -20.62
C LEU A 14 -10.82 -4.36 -19.97
N ASN A 15 -9.75 -4.29 -20.76
CA ASN A 15 -8.41 -4.01 -20.25
C ASN A 15 -8.34 -2.63 -19.62
N ALA A 16 -8.84 -1.59 -20.30
CA ALA A 16 -8.90 -0.24 -19.77
C ALA A 16 -9.73 -0.15 -18.47
N LEU A 17 -10.83 -0.90 -18.35
CA LEU A 17 -11.63 -1.00 -17.12
C LEU A 17 -10.83 -1.62 -15.98
N THR A 18 -10.13 -2.72 -16.28
CA THR A 18 -9.36 -3.48 -15.29
C THR A 18 -8.20 -2.62 -14.77
N ASP A 19 -7.47 -1.96 -15.66
CA ASP A 19 -6.40 -1.03 -15.31
C ASP A 19 -6.93 0.17 -14.54
N PHE A 20 -8.07 0.73 -14.95
CA PHE A 20 -8.70 1.85 -14.24
C PHE A 20 -9.06 1.48 -12.79
N VAL A 21 -9.67 0.30 -12.59
CA VAL A 21 -10.03 -0.19 -11.25
C VAL A 21 -8.79 -0.52 -10.42
N ALA A 22 -7.80 -1.20 -11.00
CA ALA A 22 -6.54 -1.53 -10.33
C ALA A 22 -5.83 -0.26 -9.81
N ASN A 23 -5.90 0.82 -10.58
CA ASN A 23 -5.30 2.12 -10.26
C ASN A 23 -6.11 2.97 -9.26
N GLY A 24 -7.20 2.45 -8.68
CA GLY A 24 -8.00 3.17 -7.68
C GLY A 24 -9.32 3.73 -8.19
N GLY A 25 -9.60 3.58 -9.48
CA GLY A 25 -10.87 4.00 -10.06
C GLY A 25 -12.05 3.17 -9.55
N SER A 26 -13.22 3.79 -9.43
CA SER A 26 -14.46 3.07 -9.13
C SER A 26 -15.37 2.96 -10.34
N VAL A 27 -15.92 1.77 -10.57
CA VAL A 27 -16.78 1.45 -11.72
C VAL A 27 -18.12 0.93 -11.22
N ALA A 28 -19.22 1.52 -11.67
CA ALA A 28 -20.56 0.99 -11.48
C ALA A 28 -21.07 0.35 -12.77
N VAL A 29 -21.53 -0.89 -12.70
CA VAL A 29 -21.99 -1.68 -13.83
C VAL A 29 -23.48 -1.95 -13.70
N PHE A 30 -24.24 -1.46 -14.68
CA PHE A 30 -25.64 -1.75 -14.89
C PHE A 30 -25.80 -2.50 -16.20
N PRO A 31 -26.13 -3.80 -16.16
CA PRO A 31 -26.18 -4.63 -17.36
C PRO A 31 -27.38 -4.24 -18.26
N PRO A 32 -27.34 -4.58 -19.57
CA PRO A 32 -28.43 -4.28 -20.49
C PRO A 32 -29.67 -5.13 -20.20
N ALA A 33 -30.83 -4.59 -20.58
CA ALA A 33 -32.03 -5.41 -20.71
C ALA A 33 -31.89 -6.34 -21.92
N GLN A 34 -32.35 -7.58 -21.80
CA GLN A 34 -32.29 -8.62 -22.84
C GLN A 34 -30.86 -8.93 -23.34
N GLY A 35 -29.84 -8.69 -22.52
CA GLY A 35 -28.46 -8.99 -22.90
C GLY A 35 -28.11 -10.47 -22.82
N ASP A 36 -27.02 -10.83 -23.49
CA ASP A 36 -26.49 -12.18 -23.51
C ASP A 36 -25.53 -12.39 -22.33
N ALA A 37 -25.88 -13.31 -21.43
CA ALA A 37 -25.11 -13.64 -20.25
C ALA A 37 -23.68 -14.11 -20.58
N SER A 38 -23.49 -14.77 -21.74
CA SER A 38 -22.19 -15.27 -22.17
C SER A 38 -21.21 -14.15 -22.54
N ARG A 39 -21.69 -13.05 -23.12
CA ARG A 39 -20.87 -11.89 -23.52
C ARG A 39 -20.34 -11.10 -22.33
N TYR A 40 -21.02 -11.21 -21.20
CA TYR A 40 -20.69 -10.52 -19.97
C TYR A 40 -19.87 -11.36 -18.99
N ALA A 41 -19.67 -12.65 -19.30
CA ALA A 41 -18.94 -13.57 -18.44
C ALA A 41 -17.50 -13.09 -18.18
N GLU A 42 -16.82 -12.61 -19.22
CA GLU A 42 -15.45 -12.11 -19.14
C GLU A 42 -15.36 -10.82 -18.31
N LEU A 43 -16.30 -9.88 -18.52
CA LEU A 43 -16.39 -8.65 -17.73
C LEU A 43 -16.57 -8.96 -16.24
N PHE A 44 -17.53 -9.83 -15.91
CA PHE A 44 -17.81 -10.16 -14.52
C PHE A 44 -16.60 -10.83 -13.87
N GLY A 45 -15.96 -11.78 -14.57
CA GLY A 45 -14.75 -12.45 -14.09
C GLY A 45 -13.59 -11.46 -13.82
N ALA A 46 -13.32 -10.56 -14.76
CA ALA A 46 -12.28 -9.52 -14.61
C ALA A 46 -12.58 -8.58 -13.43
N LEU A 47 -13.86 -8.23 -13.23
CA LEU A 47 -14.31 -7.34 -12.17
C LEU A 47 -14.57 -8.03 -10.82
N GLY A 48 -14.32 -9.34 -10.69
CA GLY A 48 -14.40 -10.05 -9.43
C GLY A 48 -15.80 -10.57 -9.05
N ALA A 49 -16.63 -10.88 -10.05
CA ALA A 49 -17.91 -11.56 -9.88
C ALA A 49 -17.97 -12.83 -10.74
N ALA A 50 -18.70 -13.84 -10.30
CA ALA A 50 -18.94 -15.01 -11.14
C ALA A 50 -19.88 -14.63 -12.29
N ALA A 51 -19.63 -15.25 -13.45
CA ALA A 51 -20.44 -15.04 -14.63
C ALA A 51 -21.91 -15.44 -14.41
N PRO A 52 -22.86 -14.63 -14.88
CA PRO A 52 -24.27 -14.98 -14.85
C PRO A 52 -24.51 -16.13 -15.84
N THR A 53 -25.30 -17.13 -15.44
CA THR A 53 -25.59 -18.30 -16.30
C THR A 53 -26.78 -18.07 -17.21
N LYS A 54 -27.76 -17.28 -16.75
CA LYS A 54 -28.97 -16.91 -17.49
C LYS A 54 -29.58 -15.64 -16.88
N LEU A 55 -30.38 -14.96 -17.69
CA LEU A 55 -31.24 -13.88 -17.27
C LEU A 55 -32.50 -14.44 -16.60
N ASP A 56 -32.90 -13.87 -15.46
CA ASP A 56 -34.12 -14.23 -14.75
C ASP A 56 -35.16 -13.11 -14.90
N THR A 57 -36.34 -13.48 -15.43
CA THR A 57 -37.46 -12.56 -15.69
C THR A 57 -38.58 -12.65 -14.65
N GLY A 58 -38.34 -13.35 -13.55
CA GLY A 58 -39.24 -13.40 -12.40
C GLY A 58 -39.21 -12.07 -11.64
N ALA A 59 -40.39 -11.56 -11.30
CA ALA A 59 -40.51 -10.37 -10.47
C ALA A 59 -40.12 -10.66 -9.01
N VAL A 60 -39.08 -10.01 -8.51
CA VAL A 60 -38.60 -10.14 -7.13
C VAL A 60 -38.32 -8.77 -6.54
N ARG A 61 -38.78 -8.55 -5.31
CA ARG A 61 -38.59 -7.29 -4.59
C ARG A 61 -37.26 -7.28 -3.84
N VAL A 62 -36.65 -6.11 -3.70
CA VAL A 62 -35.57 -5.86 -2.75
C VAL A 62 -36.16 -5.94 -1.35
N ASP A 63 -35.55 -6.76 -0.49
CA ASP A 63 -36.04 -7.03 0.86
C ASP A 63 -35.26 -6.24 1.91
N ARG A 64 -33.93 -6.17 1.74
CA ARG A 64 -33.03 -5.66 2.76
C ARG A 64 -31.99 -4.71 2.18
N ILE A 65 -31.79 -3.60 2.88
CA ILE A 65 -30.62 -2.72 2.74
C ILE A 65 -29.62 -3.17 3.78
N ASP A 66 -28.38 -3.43 3.37
CA ASP A 66 -27.34 -3.82 4.31
C ASP A 66 -26.78 -2.58 5.03
N LEU A 67 -27.01 -2.51 6.34
CA LEU A 67 -26.58 -1.41 7.21
C LEU A 67 -25.40 -1.81 8.10
N GLU A 68 -24.93 -3.06 8.01
CA GLU A 68 -23.73 -3.50 8.73
C GLU A 68 -22.49 -2.81 8.15
N GLU A 69 -22.48 -2.65 6.83
CA GLU A 69 -21.39 -2.01 6.09
C GLU A 69 -21.51 -0.47 6.02
N PRO A 70 -20.38 0.26 6.00
CA PRO A 70 -20.36 1.74 6.01
C PRO A 70 -21.09 2.41 4.83
N PHE A 71 -21.35 1.67 3.75
CA PHE A 71 -21.92 2.23 2.51
C PHE A 71 -23.27 2.91 2.77
N TYR A 72 -24.25 2.16 3.29
CA TYR A 72 -25.58 2.69 3.61
C TYR A 72 -25.72 3.16 5.04
N ARG A 73 -24.90 2.66 5.99
CA ARG A 73 -24.93 3.12 7.39
C ARG A 73 -24.71 4.63 7.54
N ALA A 74 -23.92 5.23 6.65
CA ALA A 74 -23.68 6.67 6.63
C ALA A 74 -24.91 7.49 6.18
N ILE A 75 -25.88 6.86 5.51
CA ILE A 75 -27.08 7.49 4.94
C ILE A 75 -28.32 7.16 5.76
N PHE A 76 -28.45 5.91 6.20
CA PHE A 76 -29.58 5.38 6.94
C PHE A 76 -29.14 4.95 8.33
N GLN A 77 -29.61 5.66 9.36
CA GLN A 77 -29.33 5.30 10.76
C GLN A 77 -30.13 4.07 11.22
N THR A 78 -31.34 3.91 10.70
CA THR A 78 -32.21 2.75 10.94
C THR A 78 -33.00 2.43 9.68
N MET A 79 -33.37 1.15 9.51
CA MET A 79 -34.24 0.75 8.40
C MET A 79 -35.63 1.39 8.61
N PRO A 80 -36.13 2.21 7.66
CA PRO A 80 -37.42 2.85 7.87
C PRO A 80 -38.53 1.79 7.77
N ARG A 81 -39.51 1.86 8.69
CA ARG A 81 -40.67 0.96 8.69
C ARG A 81 -41.60 1.35 7.53
N ASN A 82 -42.11 0.38 6.78
CA ASN A 82 -42.99 0.56 5.61
C ASN A 82 -42.35 1.27 4.39
N VAL A 83 -41.09 0.95 4.06
CA VAL A 83 -40.47 1.43 2.80
C VAL A 83 -40.84 0.50 1.65
N GLU A 84 -41.41 1.07 0.59
CA GLU A 84 -41.58 0.38 -0.69
C GLU A 84 -40.24 0.29 -1.42
N LEU A 85 -39.51 -0.80 -1.17
CA LEU A 85 -38.24 -1.06 -1.85
C LEU A 85 -38.44 -1.44 -3.33
N PRO A 86 -37.41 -1.24 -4.18
CA PRO A 86 -37.48 -1.55 -5.60
C PRO A 86 -37.86 -2.99 -5.93
N VAL A 87 -38.47 -3.18 -7.09
CA VAL A 87 -38.83 -4.47 -7.68
C VAL A 87 -38.04 -4.66 -8.96
N ALA A 88 -37.33 -5.78 -9.04
CA ALA A 88 -36.68 -6.27 -10.25
C ALA A 88 -37.65 -7.20 -10.99
N ARG A 89 -37.97 -6.89 -12.24
CA ARG A 89 -38.72 -7.77 -13.16
C ARG A 89 -37.79 -8.53 -14.10
N GLU A 90 -36.59 -8.02 -14.30
CA GLU A 90 -35.54 -8.64 -15.08
C GLU A 90 -34.21 -8.45 -14.34
N ARG A 91 -33.50 -9.55 -14.08
CA ARG A 91 -32.25 -9.52 -13.31
C ARG A 91 -31.23 -10.52 -13.81
N TRP A 92 -29.98 -10.09 -13.75
CA TRP A 92 -28.79 -10.88 -13.95
C TRP A 92 -28.44 -11.55 -12.62
N ASN A 93 -28.22 -12.87 -12.64
CA ASN A 93 -27.80 -13.58 -11.43
C ASN A 93 -26.34 -13.24 -11.13
N ILE A 94 -26.13 -12.29 -10.22
CA ILE A 94 -24.79 -11.85 -9.82
C ILE A 94 -24.32 -12.65 -8.60
N ARG A 95 -23.09 -13.15 -8.66
CA ARG A 95 -22.42 -13.80 -7.53
C ARG A 95 -21.10 -13.09 -7.26
N PRO A 96 -21.09 -12.10 -6.37
CA PRO A 96 -19.88 -11.39 -5.99
C PRO A 96 -18.83 -12.35 -5.42
N ALA A 97 -17.54 -12.05 -5.58
CA ALA A 97 -16.47 -12.82 -4.95
C ALA A 97 -16.62 -12.84 -3.41
N PRO A 98 -16.10 -13.87 -2.72
CA PRO A 98 -16.02 -13.89 -1.26
C PRO A 98 -15.35 -12.62 -0.73
N GLY A 99 -15.91 -12.04 0.34
CA GLY A 99 -15.45 -10.76 0.90
C GLY A 99 -15.97 -9.51 0.18
N SER A 100 -16.87 -9.67 -0.79
CA SER A 100 -17.63 -8.53 -1.34
C SER A 100 -18.78 -8.14 -0.43
N ASP A 101 -19.10 -6.84 -0.41
CA ASP A 101 -20.21 -6.30 0.35
C ASP A 101 -21.48 -6.37 -0.48
N VAL A 102 -22.48 -7.10 0.01
CA VAL A 102 -23.80 -7.12 -0.64
C VAL A 102 -24.63 -6.00 -0.05
N LEU A 103 -24.75 -4.90 -0.79
CA LEU A 103 -25.37 -3.66 -0.34
C LEU A 103 -26.90 -3.74 -0.31
N LEU A 104 -27.50 -4.41 -1.29
CA LEU A 104 -28.95 -4.64 -1.39
C LEU A 104 -29.22 -6.11 -1.68
N ARG A 105 -30.21 -6.70 -0.99
CA ARG A 105 -30.61 -8.11 -1.17
C ARG A 105 -32.06 -8.23 -1.62
N LEU A 106 -32.32 -9.18 -2.50
CA LEU A 106 -33.66 -9.58 -2.93
C LEU A 106 -34.31 -10.51 -1.91
N GLN A 107 -35.64 -10.67 -2.01
CA GLN A 107 -36.42 -11.57 -1.14
C GLN A 107 -36.03 -13.05 -1.25
N ASP A 108 -35.45 -13.46 -2.38
CA ASP A 108 -34.90 -14.81 -2.57
C ASP A 108 -33.48 -14.96 -1.98
N GLY A 109 -32.97 -13.92 -1.31
CA GLY A 109 -31.63 -13.86 -0.72
C GLY A 109 -30.52 -13.51 -1.71
N SER A 110 -30.83 -13.43 -3.02
CA SER A 110 -29.82 -13.12 -4.03
C SER A 110 -29.37 -11.64 -3.97
N PRO A 111 -28.11 -11.34 -4.34
CA PRO A 111 -27.63 -9.96 -4.34
C PRO A 111 -28.31 -9.12 -5.43
N TYR A 112 -28.78 -7.93 -5.06
CA TYR A 112 -29.33 -6.95 -6.00
C TYR A 112 -28.28 -5.90 -6.41
N LEU A 113 -27.49 -5.44 -5.44
CA LEU A 113 -26.37 -4.53 -5.63
C LEU A 113 -25.24 -4.97 -4.72
N ALA A 114 -24.03 -5.11 -5.26
CA ALA A 114 -22.85 -5.50 -4.50
C ALA A 114 -21.65 -4.60 -4.82
N ARG A 115 -20.76 -4.45 -3.85
CA ARG A 115 -19.46 -3.79 -3.99
C ARG A 115 -18.36 -4.85 -3.82
N THR A 116 -17.41 -4.87 -4.75
CA THR A 116 -16.21 -5.71 -4.68
C THR A 116 -14.98 -4.82 -4.77
N MET A 117 -14.09 -4.93 -3.79
CA MET A 117 -12.79 -4.25 -3.84
C MET A 117 -11.84 -4.99 -4.77
N ARG A 118 -11.19 -4.26 -5.68
CA ARG A 118 -10.21 -4.81 -6.63
C ARG A 118 -9.03 -3.85 -6.75
N GLY A 119 -7.83 -4.32 -6.39
CA GLY A 119 -6.65 -3.43 -6.30
C GLY A 119 -6.90 -2.30 -5.30
N LYS A 120 -6.74 -1.06 -5.75
CA LYS A 120 -7.05 0.14 -4.95
C LYS A 120 -8.47 0.69 -5.19
N GLY A 121 -9.22 0.11 -6.13
CA GLY A 121 -10.52 0.61 -6.59
C GLY A 121 -11.71 -0.24 -6.13
N SER A 122 -12.91 0.22 -6.49
CA SER A 122 -14.18 -0.44 -6.16
C SER A 122 -15.00 -0.74 -7.41
N VAL A 123 -15.52 -1.95 -7.50
CA VAL A 123 -16.51 -2.35 -8.51
C VAL A 123 -17.87 -2.44 -7.85
N TYR A 124 -18.87 -1.75 -8.40
CA TYR A 124 -20.27 -1.86 -8.02
C TYR A 124 -21.02 -2.60 -9.13
N LEU A 125 -21.69 -3.69 -8.78
CA LEU A 125 -22.43 -4.50 -9.72
C LEU A 125 -23.90 -4.55 -9.34
N CYS A 126 -24.76 -4.05 -10.22
CA CYS A 126 -26.21 -4.12 -10.08
C CYS A 126 -26.76 -5.32 -10.87
N ALA A 127 -27.66 -6.08 -10.26
CA ALA A 127 -28.31 -7.23 -10.89
C ALA A 127 -29.35 -6.80 -11.94
N ALA A 128 -30.05 -5.68 -11.72
CA ALA A 128 -31.08 -5.22 -12.65
C ALA A 128 -30.53 -4.17 -13.63
N PRO A 129 -30.97 -4.21 -14.90
CA PRO A 129 -30.84 -3.11 -15.84
C PRO A 129 -31.52 -1.83 -15.33
N LEU A 130 -31.07 -0.67 -15.80
CA LEU A 130 -31.72 0.63 -15.52
C LEU A 130 -32.98 0.89 -16.35
N ALA A 131 -33.33 -0.02 -17.26
CA ALA A 131 -34.56 0.09 -18.04
C ALA A 131 -35.80 0.00 -17.13
N GLU A 132 -36.78 0.88 -17.31
CA GLU A 132 -38.00 0.89 -16.49
C GLU A 132 -38.83 -0.40 -16.62
N SER A 133 -38.73 -1.07 -17.78
CA SER A 133 -39.33 -2.39 -18.00
C SER A 133 -38.71 -3.46 -17.08
N ALA A 134 -37.42 -3.34 -16.79
CA ALA A 134 -36.64 -4.30 -16.02
C ALA A 134 -36.69 -4.05 -14.51
N SER A 135 -36.75 -2.78 -14.06
CA SER A 135 -36.80 -2.44 -12.64
C SER A 135 -37.39 -1.04 -12.41
N ASN A 136 -38.00 -0.82 -11.25
CA ASN A 136 -38.41 0.53 -10.81
C ASN A 136 -37.32 1.25 -9.99
N LEU A 137 -36.09 0.73 -9.92
CA LEU A 137 -34.98 1.32 -9.17
C LEU A 137 -34.75 2.79 -9.53
N THR A 138 -34.77 3.15 -10.82
CA THR A 138 -34.52 4.52 -11.31
C THR A 138 -35.54 5.54 -10.79
N ARG A 139 -36.73 5.10 -10.39
CA ARG A 139 -37.78 5.94 -9.79
C ARG A 139 -37.72 5.98 -8.26
N HIS A 140 -36.84 5.18 -7.65
CA HIS A 140 -36.70 5.07 -6.20
C HIS A 140 -35.51 5.92 -5.71
N SER A 141 -35.62 6.51 -4.52
CA SER A 141 -34.56 7.33 -3.90
C SER A 141 -33.24 6.57 -3.70
N LEU A 142 -33.31 5.24 -3.56
CA LEU A 142 -32.13 4.35 -3.49
C LEU A 142 -31.23 4.48 -4.72
N PHE A 143 -31.76 4.77 -5.90
CA PHE A 143 -30.92 4.95 -7.07
C PHE A 143 -30.01 6.17 -6.94
N ALA A 144 -30.62 7.33 -6.67
CA ALA A 144 -29.89 8.58 -6.52
C ALA A 144 -28.91 8.53 -5.34
N THR A 145 -29.35 8.02 -4.19
CA THR A 145 -28.49 7.88 -2.99
C THR A 145 -27.33 6.91 -3.21
N SER A 146 -27.56 5.77 -3.88
CA SER A 146 -26.48 4.82 -4.16
C SER A 146 -25.47 5.40 -5.15
N LEU A 147 -25.92 6.06 -6.21
CA LEU A 147 -25.02 6.67 -7.18
C LEU A 147 -24.20 7.80 -6.57
N LEU A 148 -24.82 8.67 -5.77
CA LEU A 148 -24.11 9.73 -5.06
C LEU A 148 -23.06 9.13 -4.13
N ARG A 149 -23.42 8.09 -3.38
CA ARG A 149 -22.48 7.42 -2.47
C ARG A 149 -21.34 6.73 -3.19
N MET A 150 -21.62 6.08 -4.32
CA MET A 150 -20.58 5.52 -5.20
C MET A 150 -19.65 6.62 -5.70
N ALA A 151 -20.17 7.80 -6.07
CA ALA A 151 -19.37 8.92 -6.53
C ALA A 151 -18.49 9.50 -5.41
N GLU A 152 -19.04 9.68 -4.21
CA GLU A 152 -18.28 10.12 -3.03
C GLU A 152 -17.12 9.17 -2.71
N LEU A 153 -17.41 7.86 -2.69
CA LEU A 153 -16.42 6.82 -2.41
C LEU A 153 -15.48 6.56 -3.60
N SER A 154 -15.82 7.06 -4.79
CA SER A 154 -14.96 6.91 -5.98
C SER A 154 -13.76 7.84 -5.97
N ARG A 155 -13.77 8.86 -5.11
CA ARG A 155 -12.62 9.74 -4.94
C ARG A 155 -11.57 8.99 -4.13
N PRO A 156 -10.39 8.69 -4.70
CA PRO A 156 -9.30 8.20 -3.89
C PRO A 156 -8.95 9.33 -2.91
N MET A 157 -9.23 9.14 -1.63
CA MET A 157 -8.64 10.00 -0.61
C MET A 157 -7.14 9.75 -0.69
N GLY A 158 -6.41 10.73 -1.22
CA GLY A 158 -4.95 10.66 -1.32
C GLY A 158 -4.36 10.33 0.06
N ALA A 159 -3.21 9.65 0.08
CA ALA A 159 -2.56 9.39 1.34
C ALA A 159 -2.25 10.74 2.01
N LEU A 160 -2.78 10.95 3.23
CA LEU A 160 -2.55 12.18 3.99
C LEU A 160 -1.09 12.30 4.46
N TYR A 161 -0.33 11.22 4.33
CA TYR A 161 1.08 11.16 4.65
C TYR A 161 1.85 10.33 3.63
N HIS A 162 3.11 10.68 3.40
CA HIS A 162 4.05 9.93 2.58
C HIS A 162 5.40 9.80 3.28
N THR A 163 6.18 8.80 2.87
CA THR A 163 7.52 8.57 3.42
C THR A 163 8.58 9.15 2.48
N ILE A 164 9.51 9.91 3.03
CA ILE A 164 10.64 10.51 2.31
C ILE A 164 11.61 9.39 1.88
N GLY A 165 12.07 9.45 0.63
CA GLY A 165 13.08 8.55 0.05
C GLY A 165 12.60 7.28 -0.66
N ASP A 166 11.30 6.98 -0.66
CA ASP A 166 10.72 5.85 -1.43
C ASP A 166 10.02 6.34 -2.73
N GLU A 167 10.61 7.32 -3.45
CA GLU A 167 9.99 7.97 -4.64
C GLU A 167 8.52 8.35 -4.40
N ALA A 168 8.28 9.14 -3.36
CA ALA A 168 6.92 9.46 -2.93
C ALA A 168 6.13 10.16 -4.05
N SER A 169 5.08 9.48 -4.54
CA SER A 169 4.14 10.03 -5.51
C SER A 169 2.88 10.53 -4.80
N ILE A 170 2.62 11.83 -4.88
CA ILE A 170 1.46 12.48 -4.25
C ILE A 170 0.41 12.77 -5.33
N PRO A 171 -0.76 12.11 -5.31
CA PRO A 171 -1.82 12.39 -6.27
C PRO A 171 -2.43 13.79 -6.03
N LEU A 172 -2.68 14.53 -7.10
CA LEU A 172 -3.40 15.81 -7.06
C LEU A 172 -4.85 15.61 -7.50
N GLU A 173 -5.78 16.03 -6.65
CA GLU A 173 -7.22 15.97 -6.95
C GLU A 173 -7.64 17.00 -8.00
N THR A 174 -6.98 18.16 -8.01
CA THR A 174 -7.32 19.28 -8.87
C THR A 174 -6.33 19.37 -10.03
N ALA A 175 -6.84 19.57 -11.25
CA ALA A 175 -5.99 19.88 -12.38
C ALA A 175 -5.24 21.20 -12.10
N THR A 176 -3.91 21.12 -12.01
CA THR A 176 -3.06 22.31 -11.91
C THR A 176 -3.24 23.17 -13.18
N PRO A 177 -3.46 24.48 -13.06
CA PRO A 177 -3.39 25.39 -14.19
C PRO A 177 -2.08 25.19 -14.97
N THR A 178 -2.14 25.20 -16.30
CA THR A 178 -0.96 24.97 -17.14
C THR A 178 0.06 26.12 -17.05
N ASP A 179 -0.37 27.31 -16.62
CA ASP A 179 0.46 28.51 -16.60
C ASP A 179 1.43 28.61 -15.42
N GLU A 180 1.20 27.90 -14.30
CA GLU A 180 2.07 28.01 -13.13
C GLU A 180 2.34 26.63 -12.50
N PRO A 181 3.61 26.22 -12.38
CA PRO A 181 3.94 24.93 -11.79
C PRO A 181 3.55 24.93 -10.30
N PRO A 182 3.07 23.79 -9.78
CA PRO A 182 2.78 23.68 -8.36
C PRO A 182 4.08 23.82 -7.54
N HIS A 183 3.97 24.53 -6.42
CA HIS A 183 5.02 24.68 -5.43
C HIS A 183 4.70 23.82 -4.21
N LEU A 184 5.69 23.16 -3.64
CA LEU A 184 5.60 22.41 -2.40
C LEU A 184 6.33 23.20 -1.30
N LYS A 185 5.56 23.78 -0.39
CA LYS A 185 6.05 24.58 0.72
C LYS A 185 6.12 23.75 1.99
N GLY A 186 7.30 23.65 2.58
CA GLY A 186 7.58 22.81 3.75
C GLY A 186 7.89 23.59 5.03
N PRO A 187 8.33 22.86 6.07
CA PRO A 187 8.91 23.46 7.27
C PRO A 187 10.12 24.35 6.93
N GLU A 188 10.47 25.26 7.83
CA GLU A 188 11.67 26.12 7.72
C GLU A 188 11.71 27.05 6.49
N GLY A 189 10.55 27.30 5.86
CA GLY A 189 10.47 28.15 4.68
C GLY A 189 10.97 27.49 3.39
N LEU A 190 11.09 26.15 3.39
CA LEU A 190 11.41 25.38 2.20
C LEU A 190 10.33 25.60 1.13
N ASP A 191 10.75 25.94 -0.09
CA ASP A 191 9.88 26.08 -1.27
C ASP A 191 10.55 25.37 -2.43
N LEU A 192 9.91 24.32 -2.95
CA LEU A 192 10.43 23.51 -4.05
C LEU A 192 9.37 23.27 -5.11
N VAL A 193 9.80 23.11 -6.36
CA VAL A 193 8.92 22.80 -7.49
C VAL A 193 9.08 21.31 -7.84
N PRO A 194 8.14 20.43 -7.44
CA PRO A 194 8.22 19.01 -7.74
C PRO A 194 7.91 18.70 -9.21
N GLU A 195 8.33 17.53 -9.68
CA GLU A 195 7.95 17.06 -11.01
C GLU A 195 6.46 16.72 -11.04
N VAL A 196 5.76 17.16 -12.09
CA VAL A 196 4.33 16.87 -12.29
C VAL A 196 4.19 15.82 -13.39
N ARG A 197 3.82 14.59 -13.01
CA ARG A 197 3.50 13.52 -13.97
C ARG A 197 2.00 13.52 -14.27
N ARG A 198 1.65 13.74 -15.54
CA ARG A 198 0.25 13.74 -16.02
C ARG A 198 -0.01 12.45 -16.79
N THR A 199 -0.95 11.65 -16.30
CA THR A 199 -1.50 10.47 -17.00
C THR A 199 -2.95 10.77 -17.41
N ALA A 200 -3.48 10.04 -18.40
CA ALA A 200 -4.86 10.22 -18.90
C ALA A 200 -5.94 10.18 -17.80
N SER A 201 -5.67 9.56 -16.66
CA SER A 201 -6.62 9.40 -15.54
C SER A 201 -6.26 10.20 -14.28
N ARG A 202 -5.03 10.73 -14.14
CA ARG A 202 -4.60 11.45 -12.92
C ARG A 202 -3.37 12.33 -13.14
N THR A 203 -3.24 13.36 -12.32
CA THR A 203 -2.02 14.15 -12.16
C THR A 203 -1.40 13.81 -10.81
N GLU A 204 -0.09 13.57 -10.77
CA GLU A 204 0.63 13.28 -9.54
C GLU A 204 1.94 14.08 -9.47
N LEU A 205 2.32 14.48 -8.27
CA LEU A 205 3.61 15.06 -7.96
C LEU A 205 4.58 13.95 -7.62
N LEU A 206 5.76 13.95 -8.24
CA LEU A 206 6.81 13.03 -7.92
C LEU A 206 7.87 13.73 -7.07
N LEU A 207 8.01 13.26 -5.83
CA LEU A 207 9.11 13.66 -4.96
C LEU A 207 10.27 12.71 -5.21
N HIS A 208 11.36 13.28 -5.72
CA HIS A 208 12.63 12.58 -5.80
C HIS A 208 13.24 12.49 -4.41
N ASP A 209 14.15 11.53 -4.23
CA ASP A 209 14.88 11.28 -2.99
C ASP A 209 15.77 12.49 -2.62
N GLN A 210 15.14 13.49 -2.01
CA GLN A 210 15.74 14.71 -1.51
C GLN A 210 15.66 14.67 0.01
N ASP A 211 16.70 15.17 0.68
CA ASP A 211 16.76 15.35 2.14
C ASP A 211 15.76 16.42 2.60
N LEU A 212 14.49 16.06 2.59
CA LEU A 212 13.38 16.90 3.03
C LEU A 212 13.23 16.75 4.56
N PRO A 213 13.03 17.84 5.32
CA PRO A 213 12.67 17.72 6.73
C PRO A 213 11.31 17.02 6.90
N ASP A 214 11.10 16.31 8.00
CA ASP A 214 9.79 15.78 8.32
C ASP A 214 8.82 16.89 8.74
N GLY A 215 7.55 16.74 8.40
CA GLY A 215 6.51 17.68 8.82
C GLY A 215 5.41 17.90 7.81
N PRO A 216 4.58 18.94 8.03
CA PRO A 216 3.51 19.31 7.12
C PRO A 216 4.05 20.06 5.91
N TYR A 217 3.55 19.70 4.75
CA TYR A 217 3.83 20.33 3.47
C TYR A 217 2.53 20.79 2.81
N PHE A 218 2.59 21.94 2.16
CA PHE A 218 1.46 22.55 1.45
C PHE A 218 1.78 22.66 -0.03
N ILE A 219 0.90 22.08 -0.86
CA ILE A 219 1.00 22.18 -2.30
C ILE A 219 0.21 23.41 -2.72
N THR A 220 0.88 24.42 -3.26
CA THR A 220 0.29 25.69 -3.67
C THR A 220 0.43 25.91 -5.18
N SER A 221 -0.55 26.55 -5.80
CA SER A 221 -0.46 27.03 -7.19
C SER A 221 -0.95 28.48 -7.21
N GLY A 222 -0.05 29.40 -7.52
CA GLY A 222 -0.28 30.84 -7.38
C GLY A 222 -0.65 31.24 -5.94
N THR A 223 -1.90 31.64 -5.73
CA THR A 223 -2.41 32.10 -4.42
C THR A 223 -3.23 31.05 -3.67
N ASP A 224 -3.54 29.91 -4.29
CA ASP A 224 -4.41 28.88 -3.71
C ASP A 224 -3.60 27.68 -3.20
N THR A 225 -4.10 27.05 -2.14
CA THR A 225 -3.51 25.83 -1.56
C THR A 225 -4.31 24.62 -2.05
N LEU A 226 -3.72 23.85 -2.95
CA LEU A 226 -4.35 22.69 -3.60
C LEU A 226 -4.51 21.51 -2.65
N SER A 227 -3.52 21.26 -1.79
CA SER A 227 -3.54 20.12 -0.85
C SER A 227 -2.51 20.31 0.27
N ALA A 228 -2.72 19.59 1.37
CA ALA A 228 -1.78 19.50 2.49
C ALA A 228 -1.42 18.02 2.73
N VAL A 229 -0.13 17.75 2.92
CA VAL A 229 0.41 16.39 3.05
C VAL A 229 1.48 16.36 4.13
N ALA A 230 1.53 15.30 4.92
CA ALA A 230 2.61 15.10 5.87
C ALA A 230 3.73 14.25 5.24
N LEU A 231 4.96 14.76 5.22
CA LEU A 231 6.12 13.96 4.86
C LEU A 231 6.80 13.45 6.12
N ASN A 232 6.97 12.14 6.22
CA ASN A 232 7.61 11.48 7.35
C ASN A 232 8.91 10.83 6.90
N LEU A 233 9.92 10.83 7.77
CA LEU A 233 11.12 10.03 7.54
C LEU A 233 10.79 8.54 7.53
N ALA A 234 11.51 7.76 6.72
CA ALA A 234 11.40 6.32 6.73
C ALA A 234 11.78 5.79 8.11
N ARG A 235 10.89 5.01 8.73
CA ARG A 235 11.18 4.31 10.01
C ARG A 235 12.09 3.09 9.82
N ARG A 236 12.91 3.07 8.76
CA ARG A 236 13.99 2.09 8.65
C ARG A 236 14.97 2.48 9.75
N GLU A 237 14.86 1.83 10.90
CA GLU A 237 15.91 1.89 11.92
C GLU A 237 17.24 1.59 11.23
N SER A 238 18.31 2.24 11.68
CA SER A 238 19.65 1.87 11.22
C SER A 238 19.81 0.37 11.36
N ASP A 239 20.33 -0.29 10.33
CA ASP A 239 20.64 -1.71 10.42
C ASP A 239 21.65 -1.91 11.56
N LEU A 240 21.18 -2.48 12.68
CA LEU A 240 22.00 -2.76 13.85
C LEU A 240 22.80 -4.06 13.68
N GLN A 241 22.74 -4.70 12.50
CA GLN A 241 23.61 -5.84 12.21
C GLN A 241 25.07 -5.40 12.29
N ALA A 242 25.75 -5.89 13.32
CA ALA A 242 27.18 -5.76 13.42
C ALA A 242 27.84 -6.65 12.36
N PHE A 243 28.83 -6.09 11.66
CA PHE A 243 29.69 -6.89 10.79
C PHE A 243 30.33 -8.03 11.58
N THR A 244 30.42 -9.20 10.95
CA THR A 244 31.26 -10.27 11.46
C THR A 244 32.73 -9.86 11.41
N GLY A 245 33.58 -10.53 12.21
CA GLY A 245 35.02 -10.24 12.23
C GLY A 245 35.66 -10.32 10.84
N ASP A 246 35.23 -11.25 10.01
CA ASP A 246 35.75 -11.43 8.65
C ASP A 246 35.26 -10.37 7.66
N GLU A 247 33.97 -10.00 7.72
CA GLU A 247 33.42 -8.90 6.92
C GLU A 247 34.08 -7.57 7.26
N LEU A 248 34.31 -7.30 8.54
CA LEU A 248 35.01 -6.09 8.99
C LEU A 248 36.44 -6.04 8.45
N ARG A 249 37.17 -7.16 8.46
CA ARG A 249 38.54 -7.24 7.91
C ARG A 249 38.58 -6.99 6.41
N ALA A 250 37.64 -7.54 5.66
CA ALA A 250 37.52 -7.32 4.22
C ALA A 250 37.26 -5.84 3.91
N LEU A 251 36.32 -5.22 4.63
CA LEU A 251 35.93 -3.82 4.43
C LEU A 251 37.05 -2.83 4.79
N LEU A 252 37.77 -3.09 5.88
CA LEU A 252 38.91 -2.27 6.30
C LEU A 252 40.06 -2.33 5.27
N THR A 253 40.28 -3.51 4.69
CA THR A 253 41.28 -3.71 3.64
C THR A 253 40.90 -2.99 2.36
N GLU A 254 39.63 -3.06 1.94
CA GLU A 254 39.11 -2.32 0.79
C GLU A 254 39.25 -0.80 0.95
N ARG A 255 39.06 -0.30 2.17
CA ARG A 255 39.25 1.12 2.53
C ARG A 255 40.71 1.54 2.68
N GLY A 256 41.68 0.64 2.41
CA GLY A 256 43.11 0.95 2.41
C GLY A 256 43.73 1.06 3.80
N LEU A 257 43.05 0.60 4.86
CA LEU A 257 43.61 0.54 6.21
C LEU A 257 44.46 -0.74 6.30
N THR A 258 45.78 -0.59 6.33
CA THR A 258 46.72 -1.74 6.35
C THR A 258 47.24 -2.07 7.75
N THR A 259 46.98 -1.20 8.73
CA THR A 259 47.45 -1.35 10.12
C THR A 259 46.26 -1.41 11.06
N PHE A 260 45.62 -2.58 11.14
CA PHE A 260 44.57 -2.84 12.12
C PHE A 260 44.71 -4.27 12.67
N SER A 261 44.26 -4.48 13.91
CA SER A 261 44.05 -5.82 14.45
C SER A 261 42.60 -5.94 14.90
N VAL A 262 41.85 -6.87 14.30
CA VAL A 262 40.49 -7.17 14.74
C VAL A 262 40.58 -8.14 15.91
N LEU A 263 40.09 -7.70 17.08
CA LEU A 263 40.07 -8.49 18.31
C LEU A 263 38.79 -9.32 18.35
N GLU A 264 38.93 -10.63 18.32
CA GLU A 264 37.81 -11.57 18.44
C GLU A 264 37.78 -12.20 19.83
N GLY A 265 36.75 -11.89 20.61
CA GLY A 265 36.55 -12.43 21.96
C GLY A 265 35.41 -11.77 22.73
N GLY A 266 34.90 -12.45 23.77
CA GLY A 266 33.91 -11.89 24.69
C GLY A 266 34.49 -10.82 25.63
N SER A 267 33.63 -10.06 26.30
CA SER A 267 34.00 -8.92 27.17
C SER A 267 35.01 -9.27 28.27
N GLU A 268 35.01 -10.49 28.79
CA GLU A 268 35.93 -10.94 29.84
C GLU A 268 37.39 -11.08 29.36
N ASP A 269 37.61 -11.37 28.07
CA ASP A 269 38.93 -11.64 27.49
C ASP A 269 39.60 -10.35 26.96
N LEU A 270 38.81 -9.29 26.77
CA LEU A 270 39.26 -8.03 26.18
C LEU A 270 40.24 -7.28 27.08
N SER A 271 39.96 -7.20 28.39
CA SER A 271 40.84 -6.50 29.34
C SER A 271 42.20 -7.19 29.48
N LEU A 272 42.27 -8.52 29.37
CA LEU A 272 43.51 -9.28 29.42
C LEU A 272 44.34 -9.09 28.14
N ARG A 273 43.71 -9.15 26.97
CA ARG A 273 44.38 -8.92 25.68
C ARG A 273 44.86 -7.48 25.51
N LEU A 274 44.10 -6.50 26.00
CA LEU A 274 44.53 -5.09 26.02
C LEU A 274 45.76 -4.88 26.91
N ASN A 275 45.81 -5.53 28.09
CA ASN A 275 46.99 -5.49 28.94
C ASN A 275 48.21 -6.20 28.32
N GLU A 276 48.01 -7.29 27.57
CA GLU A 276 49.10 -7.99 26.86
C GLU A 276 49.64 -7.18 25.67
N LEU A 277 48.77 -6.44 24.97
CA LEU A 277 49.16 -5.50 23.90
C LEU A 277 49.96 -4.31 24.44
N ASP A 278 49.56 -3.73 25.57
CA ASP A 278 50.21 -2.55 26.15
C ASP A 278 51.53 -2.88 26.88
N GLN A 279 51.59 -4.02 27.59
CA GLN A 279 52.75 -4.37 28.42
C GLN A 279 53.66 -5.44 27.81
N GLY A 280 53.30 -6.00 26.66
CA GLY A 280 53.99 -7.10 26.02
C GLY A 280 53.97 -8.40 26.85
N ARG A 281 54.51 -9.48 26.27
CA ARG A 281 54.60 -10.77 26.98
C ARG A 281 55.64 -10.70 28.10
N LYS A 282 55.17 -10.77 29.34
CA LYS A 282 56.01 -10.79 30.57
C LYS A 282 56.80 -12.11 30.69
N LEU A 283 57.93 -12.20 29.99
CA LEU A 283 58.84 -13.37 29.97
C LEU A 283 59.82 -13.42 31.16
N TRP A 284 59.77 -12.46 32.10
CA TRP A 284 60.73 -12.38 33.23
C TRP A 284 60.78 -13.64 34.08
N LYS A 285 59.65 -14.35 34.25
CA LYS A 285 59.60 -15.62 35.00
C LYS A 285 60.48 -16.69 34.35
N TRP A 286 60.52 -16.73 33.01
CA TRP A 286 61.38 -17.64 32.26
C TRP A 286 62.85 -17.26 32.41
N PHE A 287 63.19 -15.97 32.36
CA PHE A 287 64.56 -15.52 32.59
C PHE A 287 65.07 -15.88 33.99
N ILE A 288 64.25 -15.73 35.04
CA ILE A 288 64.62 -16.15 36.40
C ILE A 288 64.83 -17.66 36.47
N LEU A 289 63.94 -18.45 35.86
CA LEU A 289 64.07 -19.90 35.83
C LEU A 289 65.39 -20.34 35.16
N PHE A 290 65.73 -19.74 34.01
CA PHE A 290 66.98 -20.03 33.31
C PHE A 290 68.21 -19.59 34.11
N ALA A 291 68.17 -18.43 34.78
CA ALA A 291 69.26 -17.99 35.65
C ALA A 291 69.50 -18.97 36.80
N LEU A 292 68.44 -19.47 37.43
CA LEU A 292 68.52 -20.45 38.51
C LEU A 292 69.04 -21.81 38.01
N LEU A 293 68.63 -22.23 36.82
CA LEU A 293 69.13 -23.43 36.15
C LEU A 293 70.63 -23.34 35.85
N PHE A 294 71.10 -22.21 35.31
CA PHE A 294 72.53 -21.99 35.05
C PHE A 294 73.35 -21.98 36.33
N LEU A 295 72.85 -21.37 37.40
CA LEU A 295 73.52 -21.35 38.70
C LEU A 295 73.61 -22.76 39.31
N ALA A 296 72.55 -23.56 39.21
CA ALA A 296 72.57 -24.95 39.63
C ALA A 296 73.57 -25.79 38.78
N ALA A 297 73.59 -25.56 37.47
CA ALA A 297 74.54 -26.21 36.57
C ALA A 297 75.99 -25.83 36.90
N GLU A 298 76.26 -24.55 37.21
CA GLU A 298 77.58 -24.06 37.63
C GLU A 298 78.03 -24.74 38.94
N VAL A 299 77.16 -24.79 39.96
CA VAL A 299 77.46 -25.47 41.23
C VAL A 299 77.74 -26.96 41.00
N PHE A 300 76.99 -27.61 40.10
CA PHE A 300 77.20 -29.01 39.76
C PHE A 300 78.56 -29.22 39.07
N LEU A 301 78.93 -28.35 38.13
CA LEU A 301 80.20 -28.38 37.41
C LEU A 301 81.40 -28.17 38.35
N ILE A 302 81.33 -27.17 39.24
CA ILE A 302 82.39 -26.90 40.23
C ILE A 302 82.59 -28.06 41.20
N ARG A 303 81.50 -28.75 41.57
CA ARG A 303 81.55 -29.82 42.57
C ARG A 303 82.01 -31.17 42.02
N TYR A 304 81.80 -31.45 40.74
CA TYR A 304 82.15 -32.75 40.13
C TYR A 304 83.37 -32.72 39.20
N VAL A 305 83.81 -31.54 38.74
CA VAL A 305 84.95 -31.40 37.81
C VAL A 305 86.20 -30.85 38.51
N ARG A 306 86.23 -30.84 39.84
CA ARG A 306 87.40 -30.46 40.64
C ARG A 306 87.81 -31.57 41.60
#